data_AF-A0A2W4NSG5-F1
#
_entry.id   AF-A0A2W4NSG5-F1
#
_cell.length_a   1.000
_cell.length_b   1.000
_cell.length_c   1.000
_cell.angle_alpha   90.00
_cell.angle_beta   90.00
_cell.angle_gamma   90.00
#
_symmetry.space_group_name_H-M   'P 1'
#
loop_
_entity.id
_entity.type
_entity.pdbx_description
1 polymer ?
#
loop_
_entity_poly.entity_id
_entity_poly.type
_entity_poly.pdbx_seq_one_letter_code
_entity_poly.pdbx_strand_id
1 'polypeptide(L)'
;MNVTKIVSIVLLLVAVALAGYLWNSISSTIKEQEAIKETESQITAKLAVIREAQKVFREQHGRYTSNWDSLINFIQTAQVPITVRTETIIPLSYGRDSIRVQIDTLGFTPAKDRIFKKTTTINCADDGTFLGFGAKVGDQVFKGGKSYSLRRESNGRVEDFAFLEKGIISGLANVKPGDKVTKGQYLITLWDWQFDPNLDVSQLNIVPGSGKEFGIYTGKIDRNGVLVDVIHVWDPAPINPNRRPSNEARNRQPLQFGSKTDVNTSGNWE
;
A
#
# COMPACT_ATOMS: atom_id res chain seq x y z
N MET A 1 31.44 26.38 59.32
CA MET A 1 31.30 26.18 57.86
C MET A 1 30.88 27.51 57.26
N ASN A 2 31.63 28.10 56.32
CA ASN A 2 31.31 29.43 55.79
C ASN A 2 29.95 29.42 55.09
N VAL A 3 29.14 30.47 55.32
CA VAL A 3 27.78 30.64 54.77
C VAL A 3 27.75 30.42 53.25
N THR A 4 28.80 30.87 52.56
CA THR A 4 28.99 30.67 51.12
C THR A 4 29.02 29.19 50.71
N LYS A 5 29.67 28.31 51.48
CA LYS A 5 29.73 26.87 51.21
C LYS A 5 28.37 26.19 51.40
N ILE A 6 27.61 26.61 52.42
CA ILE A 6 26.25 26.08 52.67
C ILE A 6 25.33 26.47 51.52
N VAL A 7 25.35 27.73 51.10
CA VAL A 7 24.56 28.23 49.98
C VAL A 7 24.92 27.49 48.68
N SER A 8 26.22 27.28 48.39
CA SER A 8 26.65 26.52 47.21
C SER A 8 26.17 25.06 47.22
N ILE A 9 26.22 24.37 48.36
CA ILE A 9 25.74 22.98 48.47
C ILE A 9 24.23 22.91 48.28
N VAL A 10 23.46 23.81 48.91
CA VAL A 10 22.00 23.86 48.73
C VAL A 10 21.64 24.19 47.29
N LEU A 11 22.33 25.15 46.67
CA LEU A 11 22.13 25.50 45.27
C LEU A 11 22.44 24.33 44.34
N LEU A 12 23.51 23.57 44.63
CA LEU A 12 23.86 22.36 43.89
C LEU A 12 22.76 21.29 44.00
N LEU A 13 22.23 21.05 45.21
CA LEU A 13 21.13 20.09 45.41
C LEU A 13 19.87 20.52 44.66
N VAL A 14 19.54 21.81 44.68
CA VAL A 14 18.42 22.37 43.89
C VAL A 14 18.67 22.20 42.40
N ALA A 15 19.89 22.47 41.92
CA ALA A 15 20.24 22.30 40.51
C ALA A 15 20.12 20.84 40.05
N VAL A 16 20.57 19.87 40.88
CA VAL A 16 20.43 18.44 40.59
C VAL A 16 18.95 18.02 40.59
N ALA A 17 18.15 18.50 41.54
CA ALA A 17 16.71 18.22 41.58
C ALA A 17 15.98 18.77 40.34
N LEU A 18 16.31 20.00 39.93
CA LEU A 18 15.79 20.62 38.71
C LEU A 18 16.23 19.86 37.45
N ALA A 19 17.49 19.42 37.38
CA ALA A 19 17.99 18.61 36.28
C ALA A 19 17.25 17.27 36.16
N GLY A 20 16.99 16.59 37.29
CA GLY A 20 16.18 15.36 37.32
C GLY A 20 14.72 15.59 36.91
N TYR A 21 14.11 16.68 37.36
CA TYR A 21 12.74 17.05 36.97
C TYR A 21 12.63 17.33 35.47
N LEU A 22 13.56 18.12 34.91
CA LEU A 22 13.62 18.41 33.49
C LEU A 22 13.83 17.14 32.66
N TRP A 23 14.75 16.28 33.08
CA TRP A 23 14.99 15.00 32.43
C TRP A 23 13.71 14.14 32.35
N ASN A 24 12.99 14.01 33.47
CA ASN A 24 11.76 13.22 33.52
C ASN A 24 10.64 13.84 32.67
N SER A 25 10.46 15.16 32.75
CA SER A 25 9.42 15.88 31.99
C SER A 25 9.64 15.76 30.48
N ILE A 26 10.89 15.88 30.01
CA ILE A 26 11.23 15.76 28.60
C ILE A 26 11.08 14.29 28.15
N SER A 27 11.62 13.35 28.93
CA SER A 27 11.57 11.93 28.58
C SER A 27 10.15 11.37 28.53
N SER A 28 9.25 11.79 29.42
CA SER A 28 7.83 11.37 29.39
C SER A 28 7.16 11.81 28.11
N THR A 29 7.31 13.09 27.75
CA THR A 29 6.70 13.66 26.56
C THR A 29 7.18 12.97 25.28
N ILE A 30 8.47 12.63 25.20
CA ILE A 30 9.03 11.91 24.04
C ILE A 30 8.44 10.50 23.93
N LYS A 31 8.38 9.75 25.04
CA LYS A 31 7.82 8.39 25.06
C LYS A 31 6.34 8.38 24.69
N GLU A 32 5.57 9.35 25.17
CA GLU A 32 4.16 9.50 24.80
C GLU A 32 4.00 9.78 23.29
N GLN A 33 4.80 10.68 22.73
CA GLN A 33 4.79 10.98 21.30
C GLN A 33 5.19 9.76 20.46
N GLU A 34 6.19 8.99 20.90
CA GLU A 34 6.64 7.78 20.23
C GLU A 34 5.55 6.69 20.26
N ALA A 35 4.92 6.45 21.42
CA ALA A 35 3.81 5.51 21.55
C ALA A 35 2.59 5.90 20.70
N ILE A 36 2.26 7.19 20.64
CA ILE A 36 1.20 7.71 19.76
C ILE A 36 1.57 7.46 18.30
N LYS A 37 2.80 7.76 17.89
CA LYS A 37 3.27 7.56 16.51
C LYS A 37 3.25 6.08 16.12
N GLU A 38 3.67 5.19 17.01
CA GLU A 38 3.62 3.75 16.78
C GLU A 38 2.17 3.27 16.61
N THR A 39 1.27 3.70 17.49
CA THR A 39 -0.14 3.33 17.41
C THR A 39 -0.80 3.90 16.15
N GLU A 40 -0.51 5.15 15.76
CA GLU A 40 -0.95 5.73 14.49
C GLU A 40 -0.41 4.96 13.28
N SER A 41 0.83 4.48 13.32
CA SER A 41 1.40 3.62 12.28
C SER A 41 0.62 2.31 12.14
N GLN A 42 0.26 1.68 13.26
CA GLN A 42 -0.57 0.47 13.26
C GLN A 42 -1.99 0.75 12.73
N ILE A 43 -2.60 1.89 13.12
CA ILE A 43 -3.91 2.31 12.62
C ILE A 43 -3.86 2.54 11.11
N THR A 44 -2.88 3.30 10.61
CA THR A 44 -2.73 3.58 9.17
C THR A 44 -2.45 2.31 8.37
N ALA A 45 -1.65 1.37 8.89
CA ALA A 45 -1.42 0.07 8.27
C ALA A 45 -2.72 -0.74 8.13
N LYS A 46 -3.54 -0.84 9.19
CA LYS A 46 -4.85 -1.50 9.11
C LYS A 46 -5.79 -0.79 8.13
N LEU A 47 -5.86 0.55 8.18
CA LEU A 47 -6.69 1.33 7.26
C LEU A 47 -6.26 1.15 5.80
N ALA A 48 -4.97 1.01 5.52
CA ALA A 48 -4.46 0.72 4.18
C ALA A 48 -4.88 -0.68 3.70
N VAL A 49 -4.83 -1.70 4.56
CA VAL A 49 -5.35 -3.04 4.23
C VAL A 49 -6.85 -3.02 3.98
N ILE A 50 -7.63 -2.36 4.85
CA ILE A 50 -9.09 -2.23 4.68
C ILE A 50 -9.41 -1.57 3.35
N ARG A 51 -8.66 -0.51 2.99
CA ARG A 51 -8.83 0.21 1.73
C ARG A 51 -8.61 -0.70 0.52
N GLU A 52 -7.50 -1.44 0.47
CA GLU A 52 -7.23 -2.35 -0.64
C GLU A 52 -8.23 -3.51 -0.68
N ALA A 53 -8.61 -4.06 0.49
CA ALA A 53 -9.64 -5.08 0.57
C ALA A 53 -10.99 -4.60 0.02
N GLN A 54 -11.40 -3.37 0.34
CA GLN A 54 -12.63 -2.77 -0.16
C GLN A 54 -12.59 -2.50 -1.67
N LYS A 55 -11.44 -2.11 -2.22
CA LYS A 55 -11.26 -1.95 -3.68
C LYS A 55 -11.45 -3.29 -4.40
N VAL A 56 -10.80 -4.35 -3.91
CA VAL A 56 -10.93 -5.70 -4.48
C VAL A 56 -12.35 -6.24 -4.30
N PHE A 57 -12.98 -6.02 -3.15
CA PHE A 57 -14.38 -6.39 -2.92
C PHE A 57 -15.32 -5.68 -3.91
N ARG A 58 -15.12 -4.38 -4.14
CA ARG A 58 -15.90 -3.61 -5.14
C ARG A 58 -15.67 -4.11 -6.56
N GLU A 59 -14.46 -4.49 -6.92
CA GLU A 59 -14.15 -5.07 -8.24
C GLU A 59 -14.97 -6.34 -8.49
N GLN A 60 -15.18 -7.17 -7.46
CA GLN A 60 -15.93 -8.43 -7.57
C GLN A 60 -17.45 -8.27 -7.44
N HIS A 61 -17.92 -7.41 -6.53
CA HIS A 61 -19.34 -7.29 -6.20
C HIS A 61 -20.01 -6.02 -6.75
N GLY A 62 -19.25 -5.13 -7.40
CA GLY A 62 -19.74 -3.86 -7.94
C GLY A 62 -20.16 -2.82 -6.89
N ARG A 63 -19.82 -3.03 -5.61
CA ARG A 63 -20.10 -2.10 -4.50
C ARG A 63 -19.13 -2.32 -3.35
N TYR A 64 -18.97 -1.30 -2.49
CA TYR A 64 -18.30 -1.45 -1.19
C TYR A 64 -19.22 -2.12 -0.15
N THR A 65 -18.64 -2.66 0.92
CA THR A 65 -19.38 -3.23 2.06
C THR A 65 -19.15 -2.42 3.34
N SER A 66 -20.21 -2.13 4.08
CA SER A 66 -20.14 -1.58 5.45
C SER A 66 -20.17 -2.67 6.52
N ASN A 67 -20.37 -3.93 6.15
CA ASN A 67 -20.39 -5.07 7.07
C ASN A 67 -18.97 -5.67 7.19
N TRP A 68 -18.43 -5.66 8.41
CA TRP A 68 -17.10 -6.17 8.73
C TRP A 68 -16.98 -7.69 8.54
N ASP A 69 -17.97 -8.48 8.97
CA ASP A 69 -17.95 -9.93 8.81
C ASP A 69 -17.87 -10.33 7.34
N SER A 70 -18.61 -9.62 6.49
CA SER A 70 -18.59 -9.85 5.03
C SER A 70 -17.21 -9.54 4.43
N LEU A 71 -16.56 -8.45 4.89
CA LEU A 71 -15.23 -8.09 4.43
C LEU A 71 -14.17 -9.08 4.92
N ILE A 72 -14.23 -9.46 6.20
CA ILE A 72 -13.28 -10.40 6.81
C ILE A 72 -13.40 -11.77 6.16
N ASN A 73 -14.63 -12.26 5.98
CA ASN A 73 -14.88 -13.53 5.30
C ASN A 73 -14.36 -13.49 3.85
N PHE A 74 -14.61 -12.39 3.13
CA PHE A 74 -14.07 -12.22 1.79
C PHE A 74 -12.54 -12.33 1.75
N ILE A 75 -11.82 -11.65 2.65
CA ILE A 75 -10.36 -11.72 2.68
C ILE A 75 -9.87 -13.14 2.98
N GLN A 76 -10.55 -13.87 3.87
CA GLN A 76 -10.11 -15.19 4.34
C GLN A 76 -10.45 -16.34 3.38
N THR A 77 -11.62 -16.33 2.77
CA THR A 77 -12.16 -17.50 2.05
C THR A 77 -12.36 -17.28 0.55
N ALA A 78 -12.51 -16.03 0.10
CA ALA A 78 -12.87 -15.78 -1.29
C ALA A 78 -11.69 -15.99 -2.24
N GLN A 79 -12.03 -16.43 -3.45
CA GLN A 79 -11.13 -16.47 -4.58
C GLN A 79 -11.54 -15.39 -5.57
N VAL A 80 -10.57 -14.66 -6.09
CA VAL A 80 -10.79 -13.60 -7.07
C VAL A 80 -10.25 -14.04 -8.44
N PRO A 81 -11.02 -13.83 -9.52
CA PRO A 81 -10.58 -14.11 -10.87
C PRO A 81 -9.45 -13.18 -11.30
N ILE A 82 -8.45 -13.73 -11.97
CA ILE A 82 -7.43 -12.96 -12.68
C ILE A 82 -8.01 -12.62 -14.05
N THR A 83 -8.56 -11.41 -14.20
CA THR A 83 -9.21 -10.98 -15.44
C THR A 83 -8.25 -10.24 -16.36
N VAL A 84 -8.33 -10.52 -17.65
CA VAL A 84 -7.66 -9.75 -18.71
C VAL A 84 -8.73 -9.12 -19.61
N ARG A 85 -8.61 -7.81 -19.82
CA ARG A 85 -9.48 -7.05 -20.72
C ARG A 85 -8.75 -6.82 -22.05
N THR A 86 -9.30 -7.35 -23.13
CA THR A 86 -8.82 -7.10 -24.49
C THR A 86 -9.84 -6.26 -25.24
N GLU A 87 -9.38 -5.15 -25.81
CA GLU A 87 -10.20 -4.30 -26.66
C GLU A 87 -9.78 -4.51 -28.12
N THR A 88 -10.73 -4.92 -28.96
CA THR A 88 -10.51 -5.01 -30.40
C THR A 88 -11.31 -3.91 -31.08
N ILE A 89 -10.60 -3.00 -31.76
CA ILE A 89 -11.19 -1.93 -32.56
C ILE A 89 -11.51 -2.52 -33.93
N ILE A 90 -12.80 -2.61 -34.24
CA ILE A 90 -13.30 -3.05 -35.54
C ILE A 90 -13.76 -1.80 -36.29
N PRO A 91 -13.02 -1.35 -37.33
CA PRO A 91 -13.45 -0.20 -38.13
C PRO A 91 -14.69 -0.58 -38.96
N LEU A 92 -15.75 0.21 -38.82
CA LEU A 92 -16.99 0.09 -39.60
C LEU A 92 -17.00 1.11 -40.76
N SER A 93 -17.86 0.86 -41.75
CA SER A 93 -18.08 1.80 -42.87
C SER A 93 -18.50 3.19 -42.37
N TYR A 94 -18.10 4.22 -43.13
CA TYR A 94 -18.29 5.65 -42.82
C TYR A 94 -17.49 6.19 -41.62
N GLY A 95 -16.31 5.62 -41.33
CA GLY A 95 -15.41 6.16 -40.30
C GLY A 95 -15.93 6.01 -38.87
N ARG A 96 -16.77 5.00 -38.63
CA ARG A 96 -17.25 4.65 -37.30
C ARG A 96 -16.41 3.51 -36.76
N ASP A 97 -16.06 3.53 -35.48
CA ASP A 97 -15.35 2.43 -34.84
C ASP A 97 -16.29 1.66 -33.91
N SER A 98 -16.24 0.34 -33.96
CA SER A 98 -16.86 -0.53 -32.96
C SER A 98 -15.78 -1.10 -32.07
N ILE A 99 -15.88 -0.87 -30.76
CA ILE A 99 -14.96 -1.42 -29.77
C ILE A 99 -15.62 -2.67 -29.19
N ARG A 100 -15.05 -3.85 -29.46
CA ARG A 100 -15.44 -5.08 -28.77
C ARG A 100 -14.51 -5.26 -27.57
N VAL A 101 -15.08 -5.18 -26.38
CA VAL A 101 -14.39 -5.47 -25.12
C VAL A 101 -14.67 -6.92 -24.76
N GLN A 102 -13.63 -7.75 -24.72
CA GLN A 102 -13.70 -9.11 -24.21
C GLN A 102 -12.94 -9.17 -22.88
N ILE A 103 -13.61 -9.67 -21.85
CA ILE A 103 -13.00 -9.92 -20.53
C ILE A 103 -12.89 -11.42 -20.39
N ASP A 104 -11.66 -11.91 -20.25
CA ASP A 104 -11.38 -13.32 -20.04
C ASP A 104 -10.81 -13.57 -18.64
N THR A 105 -11.09 -14.73 -18.07
CA THR A 105 -10.59 -15.13 -16.75
C THR A 105 -9.48 -16.16 -16.91
N LEU A 106 -8.25 -15.77 -16.61
CA LEU A 106 -7.07 -16.63 -16.77
C LEU A 106 -6.87 -17.63 -15.62
N GLY A 107 -7.57 -17.42 -14.50
CA GLY A 107 -7.48 -18.28 -13.32
C GLY A 107 -8.04 -17.59 -12.08
N PHE A 108 -7.82 -18.20 -10.93
CA PHE A 108 -8.26 -17.70 -9.63
C PHE A 108 -7.08 -17.58 -8.66
N THR A 109 -7.10 -16.54 -7.84
CA THR A 109 -6.14 -16.34 -6.75
C THR A 109 -6.88 -16.05 -5.44
N PRO A 110 -6.39 -16.45 -4.27
CA PRO A 110 -7.01 -16.06 -3.00
C PRO A 110 -7.11 -14.53 -2.85
N ALA A 111 -8.21 -14.03 -2.31
CA ALA A 111 -8.41 -12.61 -2.06
C ALA A 111 -7.29 -12.02 -1.19
N LYS A 112 -6.86 -12.76 -0.14
CA LYS A 112 -5.71 -12.39 0.69
C LYS A 112 -4.45 -12.14 -0.16
N ASP A 113 -4.11 -13.03 -1.08
CA ASP A 113 -2.92 -12.87 -1.92
C ASP A 113 -3.04 -11.66 -2.83
N ARG A 114 -4.22 -11.43 -3.44
CA ARG A 114 -4.48 -10.25 -4.27
C ARG A 114 -4.33 -8.94 -3.50
N ILE A 115 -4.69 -8.92 -2.22
CA ILE A 115 -4.65 -7.73 -1.37
C ILE A 115 -3.25 -7.53 -0.78
N PHE A 116 -2.57 -8.58 -0.33
CA PHE A 116 -1.33 -8.49 0.44
C PHE A 116 -0.07 -8.52 -0.42
N LYS A 117 -0.13 -9.08 -1.63
CA LYS A 117 1.01 -9.14 -2.56
C LYS A 117 0.88 -8.08 -3.64
N LYS A 118 1.96 -7.33 -3.86
CA LYS A 118 2.11 -6.45 -5.02
C LYS A 118 2.90 -7.20 -6.08
N THR A 119 2.30 -7.42 -7.24
CA THR A 119 2.99 -7.99 -8.41
C THR A 119 3.50 -6.88 -9.31
N THR A 120 4.79 -6.93 -9.64
CA THR A 120 5.44 -5.99 -10.55
C THR A 120 6.00 -6.77 -11.73
N THR A 121 5.76 -6.28 -12.94
CA THR A 121 6.34 -6.84 -14.16
C THR A 121 7.47 -5.95 -14.65
N ILE A 122 8.59 -6.57 -15.00
CA ILE A 122 9.73 -5.91 -15.62
C ILE A 122 9.71 -6.21 -17.11
N ASN A 123 9.69 -5.14 -17.88
CA ASN A 123 9.66 -5.18 -19.32
C ASN A 123 11.06 -4.94 -19.88
N CYS A 124 11.29 -5.45 -21.08
CA CYS A 124 12.48 -5.16 -21.84
C CYS A 124 12.57 -3.66 -22.12
N ALA A 125 13.71 -3.05 -21.82
CA ALA A 125 13.89 -1.62 -21.90
C ALA A 125 14.07 -1.13 -23.34
N ASP A 126 14.68 -1.95 -24.20
CA ASP A 126 14.99 -1.62 -25.60
C ASP A 126 15.08 -2.87 -26.48
N ASP A 127 15.08 -2.67 -27.80
CA ASP A 127 15.20 -3.74 -28.79
C ASP A 127 16.62 -4.32 -28.82
N GLY A 128 16.75 -5.64 -28.93
CA GLY A 128 18.06 -6.26 -29.01
C GLY A 128 18.08 -7.79 -28.93
N THR A 129 19.29 -8.33 -28.73
CA THR A 129 19.51 -9.76 -28.47
C THR A 129 19.56 -10.01 -26.97
N PHE A 130 18.66 -10.85 -26.45
CA PHE A 130 18.66 -11.26 -25.05
C PHE A 130 19.88 -12.11 -24.75
N LEU A 131 20.57 -11.85 -23.63
CA LEU A 131 21.79 -12.57 -23.25
C LEU A 131 21.60 -13.46 -22.01
N GLY A 132 20.57 -13.20 -21.21
CA GLY A 132 20.25 -14.05 -20.05
C GLY A 132 19.59 -13.29 -18.90
N PHE A 133 18.96 -14.05 -18.01
CA PHE A 133 18.45 -13.55 -16.74
C PHE A 133 19.56 -13.55 -15.69
N GLY A 134 19.55 -12.53 -14.82
CA GLY A 134 20.45 -12.41 -13.68
C GLY A 134 20.01 -13.19 -12.44
N ALA A 135 18.79 -13.73 -12.44
CA ALA A 135 18.21 -14.47 -11.33
C ALA A 135 17.18 -15.51 -11.84
N LYS A 136 16.83 -16.46 -10.99
CA LYS A 136 15.94 -17.59 -11.30
C LYS A 136 14.60 -17.44 -10.58
N VAL A 137 13.59 -18.19 -11.05
CA VAL A 137 12.30 -18.25 -10.35
C VAL A 137 12.50 -18.77 -8.93
N GLY A 138 11.91 -18.06 -7.96
CA GLY A 138 12.07 -18.32 -6.53
C GLY A 138 13.17 -17.51 -5.84
N ASP A 139 14.08 -16.87 -6.59
CA ASP A 139 15.13 -16.05 -5.98
C ASP A 139 14.56 -14.75 -5.39
N GLN A 140 15.07 -14.36 -4.22
CA GLN A 140 14.82 -13.04 -3.65
C GLN A 140 15.82 -12.04 -4.22
N VAL A 141 15.29 -10.95 -4.77
CA VAL A 141 16.07 -9.89 -5.43
C VAL A 141 15.90 -8.56 -4.72
N PHE A 142 16.91 -7.70 -4.85
CA PHE A 142 16.94 -6.37 -4.25
C PHE A 142 17.09 -5.31 -5.33
N LYS A 143 16.65 -4.09 -5.03
CA LYS A 143 16.82 -2.93 -5.90
C LYS A 143 18.31 -2.73 -6.22
N GLY A 144 18.62 -2.55 -7.50
CA GLY A 144 19.98 -2.39 -8.00
C GLY A 144 20.69 -3.70 -8.39
N GLY A 145 20.15 -4.87 -8.00
CA GLY A 145 20.68 -6.17 -8.43
C GLY A 145 20.49 -6.41 -9.92
N LYS A 146 21.31 -7.26 -10.53
CA LYS A 146 21.23 -7.59 -11.97
C LYS A 146 19.96 -8.37 -12.31
N SER A 147 19.15 -7.85 -13.24
CA SER A 147 17.87 -8.43 -13.67
C SER A 147 17.98 -9.24 -14.96
N TYR A 148 18.41 -8.62 -16.07
CA TYR A 148 18.70 -9.29 -17.33
C TYR A 148 19.80 -8.55 -18.08
N SER A 149 20.42 -9.26 -19.02
CA SER A 149 21.43 -8.71 -19.92
C SER A 149 20.88 -8.65 -21.34
N LEU A 150 21.17 -7.56 -22.04
CA LEU A 150 20.74 -7.33 -23.43
C LEU A 150 21.90 -6.76 -24.24
N ARG A 151 22.06 -7.23 -25.47
CA ARG A 151 22.83 -6.53 -26.49
C ARG A 151 21.88 -5.67 -27.33
N ARG A 152 21.97 -4.35 -27.19
CA ARG A 152 21.10 -3.40 -27.89
C ARG A 152 21.30 -3.47 -29.40
N GLU A 153 20.23 -3.38 -30.17
CA GLU A 153 20.31 -3.32 -31.64
C GLU A 153 20.84 -1.96 -32.13
N SER A 154 20.58 -0.88 -31.39
CA SER A 154 20.95 0.49 -31.80
C SER A 154 22.46 0.76 -31.89
N ASN A 155 23.24 0.22 -30.95
CA ASN A 155 24.68 0.51 -30.84
C ASN A 155 25.53 -0.75 -30.60
N GLY A 156 24.93 -1.94 -30.58
CA GLY A 156 25.62 -3.21 -30.34
C GLY A 156 26.20 -3.38 -28.93
N ARG A 157 25.98 -2.43 -28.01
CA ARG A 157 26.53 -2.49 -26.65
C ARG A 157 25.76 -3.52 -25.83
N VAL A 158 26.52 -4.26 -25.02
CA VAL A 158 25.99 -5.15 -24.00
C VAL A 158 25.75 -4.34 -22.73
N GLU A 159 24.54 -4.41 -22.19
CA GLU A 159 24.15 -3.72 -20.97
C GLU A 159 23.42 -4.68 -20.01
N ASP A 160 23.71 -4.51 -18.72
CA ASP A 160 23.05 -5.21 -17.63
C ASP A 160 22.01 -4.29 -17.01
N PHE A 161 20.75 -4.69 -17.08
CA PHE A 161 19.66 -3.94 -16.48
C PHE A 161 19.48 -4.34 -15.03
N ALA A 162 19.23 -3.36 -14.16
CA ALA A 162 19.03 -3.60 -12.73
C ALA A 162 17.55 -3.72 -12.35
N PHE A 163 17.27 -4.48 -11.28
CA PHE A 163 15.97 -4.50 -10.63
C PHE A 163 15.63 -3.12 -10.05
N LEU A 164 14.45 -2.58 -10.39
CA LEU A 164 13.98 -1.29 -9.89
C LEU A 164 13.35 -1.40 -8.48
N GLU A 165 12.81 -2.57 -8.16
CA GLU A 165 12.14 -2.89 -6.90
C GLU A 165 12.70 -4.22 -6.34
N LYS A 166 12.55 -4.43 -5.03
CA LYS A 166 12.84 -5.73 -4.39
C LYS A 166 11.64 -6.68 -4.59
N GLY A 167 11.87 -7.98 -4.44
CA GLY A 167 10.80 -8.97 -4.42
C GLY A 167 11.30 -10.39 -4.64
N ILE A 168 10.36 -11.31 -4.85
CA ILE A 168 10.60 -12.71 -5.16
C ILE A 168 10.16 -12.96 -6.61
N ILE A 169 11.00 -13.60 -7.41
CA ILE A 169 10.67 -13.89 -8.81
C ILE A 169 9.60 -14.97 -8.87
N SER A 170 8.43 -14.64 -9.43
CA SER A 170 7.34 -15.61 -9.68
C SER A 170 7.35 -16.17 -11.09
N GLY A 171 7.94 -15.46 -12.06
CA GLY A 171 7.93 -15.91 -13.44
C GLY A 171 9.00 -15.25 -14.30
N LEU A 172 9.49 -16.00 -15.27
CA LEU A 172 10.39 -15.54 -16.32
C LEU A 172 9.74 -15.83 -17.66
N ALA A 173 9.89 -14.91 -18.61
CA ALA A 173 9.44 -15.11 -19.97
C ALA A 173 10.20 -16.28 -20.62
N ASN A 174 9.54 -16.98 -21.54
CA ASN A 174 10.13 -18.08 -22.30
C ASN A 174 11.06 -17.53 -23.41
N VAL A 175 12.21 -16.99 -23.00
CA VAL A 175 13.23 -16.38 -23.87
C VAL A 175 14.58 -16.99 -23.52
N LYS A 176 15.34 -17.39 -24.55
CA LYS A 176 16.66 -17.99 -24.43
C LYS A 176 17.74 -16.99 -24.84
N PRO A 177 18.96 -17.11 -24.28
CA PRO A 177 20.10 -16.33 -24.76
C PRO A 177 20.29 -16.48 -26.28
N GLY A 178 20.35 -15.36 -27.00
CA GLY A 178 20.41 -15.31 -28.46
C GLY A 178 19.09 -14.91 -29.13
N ASP A 179 17.96 -15.01 -28.44
CA ASP A 179 16.66 -14.61 -28.99
C ASP A 179 16.57 -13.08 -29.16
N LYS A 180 15.85 -12.64 -30.20
CA LYS A 180 15.50 -11.22 -30.36
C LYS A 180 14.35 -10.87 -29.43
N VAL A 181 14.49 -9.76 -28.72
CA VAL A 181 13.46 -9.19 -27.84
C VAL A 181 13.19 -7.75 -28.22
N THR A 182 11.94 -7.32 -27.99
CA THR A 182 11.51 -5.95 -28.31
C THR A 182 11.27 -5.12 -27.06
N LYS A 183 11.44 -3.81 -27.17
CA LYS A 183 11.08 -2.85 -26.14
C LYS A 183 9.64 -3.05 -25.68
N GLY A 184 9.44 -3.06 -24.37
CA GLY A 184 8.14 -3.28 -23.74
C GLY A 184 7.72 -4.75 -23.61
N GLN A 185 8.45 -5.71 -24.20
CA GLN A 185 8.17 -7.12 -24.02
C GLN A 185 8.32 -7.53 -22.54
N TYR A 186 7.35 -8.28 -22.01
CA TYR A 186 7.41 -8.80 -20.64
C TYR A 186 8.55 -9.80 -20.49
N LEU A 187 9.41 -9.62 -19.48
CA LEU A 187 10.56 -10.48 -19.24
C LEU A 187 10.52 -11.17 -17.88
N ILE A 188 10.26 -10.42 -16.81
CA ILE A 188 10.31 -10.94 -15.44
C ILE A 188 9.07 -10.49 -14.70
N THR A 189 8.46 -11.40 -13.93
CA THR A 189 7.42 -11.07 -12.97
C THR A 189 7.97 -11.33 -11.57
N LEU A 190 7.84 -10.34 -10.70
CA LEU A 190 8.19 -10.46 -9.28
C LEU A 190 7.01 -10.02 -8.42
N TRP A 191 6.98 -10.51 -7.19
CA TRP A 191 6.02 -10.09 -6.19
C TRP A 191 6.72 -9.74 -4.88
N ASP A 192 6.14 -8.81 -4.13
CA ASP A 192 6.58 -8.47 -2.78
C ASP A 192 5.36 -8.30 -1.87
N TRP A 193 5.56 -8.49 -0.56
CA TRP A 193 4.53 -8.21 0.42
C TRP A 193 4.38 -6.69 0.58
N GLN A 194 3.23 -6.14 0.17
CA GLN A 194 2.92 -4.72 0.41
C GLN A 194 2.31 -4.48 1.80
N PHE A 195 1.74 -5.53 2.41
CA PHE A 195 1.20 -5.52 3.76
C PHE A 195 1.79 -6.67 4.57
N ASP A 196 1.75 -6.56 5.91
CA ASP A 196 2.24 -7.61 6.80
C ASP A 196 1.48 -8.93 6.55
N PRO A 197 2.15 -10.00 6.06
CA PRO A 197 1.48 -11.28 5.80
C PRO A 197 0.88 -11.95 7.05
N ASN A 198 1.39 -11.57 8.24
CA ASN A 198 0.99 -12.11 9.54
C ASN A 198 -0.11 -11.27 10.21
N LEU A 199 -0.59 -10.20 9.57
CA LEU A 199 -1.68 -9.41 10.12
C LEU A 199 -2.90 -10.30 10.41
N ASP A 200 -3.41 -10.21 11.62
CA ASP A 200 -4.64 -10.88 12.01
C ASP A 200 -5.86 -10.19 11.38
N VAL A 201 -6.35 -10.78 10.30
CA VAL A 201 -7.51 -10.31 9.54
C VAL A 201 -8.79 -10.40 10.38
N SER A 202 -8.88 -11.30 11.36
CA SER A 202 -10.09 -11.46 12.17
C SER A 202 -10.38 -10.25 13.08
N GLN A 203 -9.34 -9.45 13.38
CA GLN A 203 -9.42 -8.24 14.18
C GLN A 203 -9.22 -6.97 13.33
N LEU A 204 -9.49 -7.05 12.03
CA LEU A 204 -9.26 -5.93 11.11
C LEU A 204 -10.18 -4.73 11.40
N ASN A 205 -11.38 -4.99 11.90
CA ASN A 205 -12.36 -3.99 12.33
C ASN A 205 -11.89 -3.20 13.57
N ILE A 206 -10.99 -3.73 14.40
CA ILE A 206 -10.59 -3.12 15.67
C ILE A 206 -9.47 -2.10 15.48
N VAL A 207 -9.68 -0.89 16.01
CA VAL A 207 -8.70 0.18 16.12
C VAL A 207 -7.66 -0.17 17.19
N PRO A 208 -6.37 -0.26 16.81
CA PRO A 208 -5.27 -0.47 17.75
C PRO A 208 -5.28 0.54 18.90
N GLY A 209 -5.07 0.07 20.12
CA GLY A 209 -4.95 0.89 21.34
C GLY A 209 -6.27 1.41 21.94
N SER A 210 -7.33 1.59 21.15
CA SER A 210 -8.64 2.03 21.68
C SER A 210 -9.62 0.88 21.91
N GLY A 211 -9.47 -0.24 21.20
CA GLY A 211 -10.37 -1.40 21.27
C GLY A 211 -11.74 -1.17 20.65
N LYS A 212 -11.99 0.02 20.09
CA LYS A 212 -13.22 0.31 19.34
C LYS A 212 -13.12 -0.19 17.91
N GLU A 213 -14.26 -0.33 17.25
CA GLU A 213 -14.28 -0.62 15.82
C GLU A 213 -14.06 0.65 14.99
N PHE A 214 -13.45 0.51 13.81
CA PHE A 214 -13.45 1.55 12.79
C PHE A 214 -14.89 1.86 12.38
N GLY A 215 -15.20 3.16 12.27
CA GLY A 215 -16.43 3.59 11.64
C GLY A 215 -16.35 3.35 10.14
N ILE A 216 -17.42 2.84 9.54
CA ILE A 216 -17.50 2.61 8.10
C ILE A 216 -18.84 3.11 7.55
N TYR A 217 -18.76 3.76 6.39
CA TYR A 217 -19.91 4.19 5.61
C TYR A 217 -19.70 3.81 4.15
N THR A 218 -20.74 3.28 3.53
CA THR A 218 -20.77 2.99 2.09
C THR A 218 -22.08 3.51 1.52
N GLY A 219 -22.04 4.09 0.33
CA GLY A 219 -23.23 4.59 -0.35
C GLY A 219 -22.99 4.82 -1.83
N LYS A 220 -23.98 5.39 -2.50
CA LYS A 220 -23.85 5.88 -3.88
C LYS A 220 -24.16 7.37 -3.91
N ILE A 221 -23.44 8.11 -4.75
CA ILE A 221 -23.71 9.51 -5.03
C ILE A 221 -23.96 9.68 -6.53
N ASP A 222 -24.78 10.66 -6.89
CA ASP A 222 -24.97 11.06 -8.28
C ASP A 222 -23.82 11.99 -8.71
N ARG A 223 -23.15 11.61 -9.79
CA ARG A 223 -22.18 12.43 -10.51
C ARG A 223 -22.64 12.57 -11.95
N ASN A 224 -23.31 13.68 -12.25
CA ASN A 224 -23.78 14.03 -13.60
C ASN A 224 -24.69 12.96 -14.23
N GLY A 225 -25.61 12.39 -13.47
CA GLY A 225 -26.54 11.34 -13.89
C GLY A 225 -26.00 9.92 -13.77
N VAL A 226 -24.76 9.74 -13.29
CA VAL A 226 -24.13 8.45 -13.06
C VAL A 226 -24.01 8.19 -11.56
N LEU A 227 -24.62 7.10 -11.08
CA LEU A 227 -24.47 6.66 -9.69
C LEU A 227 -23.10 6.00 -9.47
N VAL A 228 -22.30 6.59 -8.58
CA VAL A 228 -20.95 6.09 -8.26
C VAL A 228 -20.85 5.72 -6.78
N ASP A 229 -20.20 4.59 -6.49
CA ASP A 229 -19.99 4.11 -5.13
C ASP A 229 -18.96 4.96 -4.38
N VAL A 230 -19.30 5.27 -3.13
CA VAL A 230 -18.45 5.99 -2.18
C VAL A 230 -18.24 5.17 -0.92
N ILE A 231 -17.10 5.38 -0.27
CA ILE A 231 -16.73 4.75 0.99
C ILE A 231 -16.02 5.76 1.88
N HIS A 232 -16.31 5.71 3.18
CA HIS A 232 -15.59 6.45 4.19
C HIS A 232 -15.35 5.54 5.39
N VAL A 233 -14.08 5.35 5.75
CA VAL A 233 -13.67 4.62 6.95
C VAL A 233 -12.85 5.54 7.83
N TRP A 234 -13.13 5.58 9.13
CA TRP A 234 -12.45 6.49 10.07
C TRP A 234 -12.24 5.85 11.44
N ASP A 235 -11.21 6.32 12.15
CA ASP A 235 -11.00 6.06 13.56
C ASP A 235 -11.95 6.93 14.42
N PRO A 236 -12.91 6.34 15.17
CA PRO A 236 -13.83 7.11 16.00
C PRO A 236 -13.22 7.55 17.35
N ALA A 237 -12.06 7.04 17.74
CA ALA A 237 -11.43 7.33 19.02
C ALA A 237 -9.90 7.48 18.88
N PRO A 238 -9.45 8.57 18.21
CA PRO A 238 -8.04 8.84 18.03
C PRO A 238 -7.34 9.04 19.38
N ILE A 239 -6.30 8.26 19.61
CA ILE A 239 -5.45 8.37 20.81
C ILE A 239 -4.66 9.68 20.79
N ASN A 240 -4.29 10.16 19.60
CA ASN A 240 -3.63 11.45 19.44
C ASN A 240 -4.60 12.61 19.70
N PRO A 241 -4.43 13.41 20.77
CA PRO A 241 -5.34 14.49 21.11
C PRO A 241 -5.34 15.64 20.08
N ASN A 242 -4.33 15.70 19.21
CA ASN A 242 -4.25 16.67 18.12
C ASN A 242 -5.14 16.29 16.93
N ARG A 243 -5.64 15.05 16.86
CA ARG A 243 -6.51 14.57 15.79
C ARG A 243 -7.98 14.70 16.17
N ARG A 244 -8.59 15.85 15.88
CA ARG A 244 -9.98 16.13 16.27
C ARG A 244 -10.89 16.22 15.04
N PRO A 245 -12.13 15.71 15.10
CA PRO A 245 -13.09 15.84 14.00
C PRO A 245 -13.38 17.29 13.61
N SER A 246 -13.27 18.22 14.58
CA SER A 246 -13.48 19.66 14.39
C SER A 246 -12.34 20.37 13.65
N ASN A 247 -11.21 19.70 13.38
CA ASN A 247 -10.09 20.34 12.72
C ASN A 247 -10.40 20.59 11.23
N GLU A 248 -10.11 21.80 10.75
CA GLU A 248 -10.31 22.19 9.36
C GLU A 248 -9.36 21.42 8.41
N ALA A 249 -8.09 21.29 8.81
CA ALA A 249 -7.10 20.58 8.02
C ALA A 249 -7.32 19.06 8.08
N ARG A 250 -7.59 18.44 6.92
CA ARG A 250 -7.88 17.00 6.79
C ARG A 250 -6.77 16.11 7.39
N ASN A 251 -5.51 16.50 7.26
CA ASN A 251 -4.36 15.77 7.84
C ASN A 251 -4.31 15.83 9.38
N ARG A 252 -5.04 16.76 10.01
CA ARG A 252 -5.22 16.86 11.46
C ARG A 252 -6.55 16.28 11.93
N GLN A 253 -7.38 15.74 11.06
CA GLN A 253 -8.58 15.00 11.47
C GLN A 253 -8.20 13.60 11.96
N PRO A 254 -9.13 12.84 12.59
CA PRO A 254 -8.93 11.43 12.89
C PRO A 254 -8.47 10.67 11.64
N LEU A 255 -7.69 9.61 11.83
CA LEU A 255 -7.18 8.83 10.70
C LEU A 255 -8.34 8.22 9.92
N GLN A 256 -8.39 8.50 8.62
CA GLN A 256 -9.53 8.15 7.79
C GLN A 256 -9.16 8.08 6.31
N PHE A 257 -9.89 7.28 5.54
CA PHE A 257 -9.78 7.28 4.09
C PHE A 257 -11.14 7.37 3.40
N GLY A 258 -11.10 7.88 2.18
CA GLY A 258 -12.27 8.10 1.35
C GLY A 258 -13.13 9.28 1.79
N SER A 259 -14.37 9.30 1.31
CA SER A 259 -15.33 10.37 1.52
C SER A 259 -16.76 9.85 1.35
N LYS A 260 -17.73 10.49 2.03
CA LYS A 260 -19.16 10.22 1.84
C LYS A 260 -19.74 10.95 0.63
N THR A 261 -19.06 12.01 0.18
CA THR A 261 -19.54 12.94 -0.85
C THR A 261 -18.71 12.90 -2.12
N ASP A 262 -17.54 12.28 -2.08
CA ASP A 262 -16.60 12.24 -3.21
C ASP A 262 -16.10 10.83 -3.49
N VAL A 263 -15.87 10.54 -4.78
CA VAL A 263 -15.34 9.27 -5.25
C VAL A 263 -13.83 9.27 -5.02
N ASN A 264 -13.44 8.86 -3.82
CA ASN A 264 -12.08 8.99 -3.30
C ASN A 264 -11.83 7.79 -2.35
N THR A 265 -10.62 7.23 -2.38
CA THR A 265 -10.15 6.23 -1.40
C THR A 265 -8.83 6.61 -0.72
N SER A 266 -8.31 7.82 -0.94
CA SER A 266 -7.10 8.37 -0.35
C SER A 266 -7.23 8.58 1.15
N GLY A 267 -6.17 8.25 1.87
CA GLY A 267 -6.03 8.52 3.30
C GLY A 267 -5.69 9.97 3.59
N ASN A 268 -5.76 10.36 4.85
CA ASN A 268 -5.25 11.65 5.35
C ASN A 268 -3.86 11.55 6.02
N TRP A 269 -3.15 10.46 5.77
CA TRP A 269 -1.79 10.16 6.25
C TRP A 269 -0.76 10.03 5.11
N GLU A 270 -1.20 10.27 3.88
CA GLU A 270 -0.38 10.30 2.67
C GLU A 270 0.34 11.64 2.51
#